data_AF-A0A2A4TRV8-F1
#
_entry.id   AF-A0A2A4TRV8-F1
#
_cell.length_a   1.000
_cell.length_b   1.000
_cell.length_c   1.000
_cell.angle_alpha   90.00
_cell.angle_beta   90.00
_cell.angle_gamma   90.00
#
_symmetry.space_group_name_H-M   'P 1'
#
loop_
_entity.id
_entity.type
_entity.pdbx_description
1 polymer ?
#
loop_
_entity_poly.entity_id
_entity_poly.type
_entity_poly.pdbx_seq_one_letter_code
_entity_poly.pdbx_strand_id
1 'polypeptide(L)'
;MPDAPQVPLAPRPQSKFITSLAWTGLIGGVFCLVSGLFQWTMTEPFAEQGFIDIVAQLKKYAMLSIVGSIPMIWVSWGLLIRKEWGRKGMIALIVFAVIAHFAMIPMLQASFALAGDLPADSIPGMIIGMLKWMTYGGLALATLVMIWLGRKLTTQEIKNEFS
;
A
#
# COMPACT_ATOMS: atom_id res chain seq x y z
N MET A 1 -53.82 -16.35 8.16
CA MET A 1 -52.66 -16.85 8.93
C MET A 1 -52.00 -15.62 9.53
N PRO A 2 -51.92 -15.48 10.86
CA PRO A 2 -51.22 -14.36 11.48
C PRO A 2 -49.72 -14.46 11.17
N ASP A 3 -49.14 -13.38 10.66
CA ASP A 3 -47.71 -13.28 10.36
C ASP A 3 -46.90 -13.54 11.64
N ALA A 4 -45.96 -14.49 11.58
CA ALA A 4 -45.08 -14.78 12.69
C ALA A 4 -44.30 -13.50 13.07
N PRO A 5 -44.14 -13.19 14.38
CA PRO A 5 -43.39 -12.03 14.83
C PRO A 5 -41.98 -12.06 14.22
N GLN A 6 -41.65 -11.08 13.39
CA GLN A 6 -40.28 -10.94 12.89
C GLN A 6 -39.39 -10.58 14.07
N VAL A 7 -38.59 -11.53 14.54
CA VAL A 7 -37.54 -11.29 15.52
C VAL A 7 -36.57 -10.28 14.89
N PRO A 8 -36.32 -9.10 15.53
CA PRO A 8 -35.36 -8.15 15.01
C PRO A 8 -34.00 -8.82 14.85
N LEU A 9 -33.49 -8.88 13.63
CA LEU A 9 -32.13 -9.35 13.35
C LEU A 9 -31.16 -8.50 14.19
N ALA A 10 -30.42 -9.15 15.09
CA ALA A 10 -29.42 -8.48 15.89
C ALA A 10 -28.43 -7.71 14.97
N PRO A 11 -28.02 -6.49 15.35
CA PRO A 11 -27.07 -5.73 14.55
C PRO A 11 -25.77 -6.51 14.39
N ARG A 12 -25.25 -6.58 13.16
CA ARG A 12 -24.01 -7.31 12.87
C ARG A 12 -22.86 -6.75 13.71
N PRO A 13 -21.99 -7.59 14.27
CA PRO A 13 -20.80 -7.13 14.98
C PRO A 13 -19.93 -6.29 14.04
N GLN A 14 -19.53 -5.10 14.48
CA GLN A 14 -18.63 -4.22 13.73
C GLN A 14 -17.34 -4.03 14.52
N SER A 15 -16.22 -4.56 14.00
CA SER A 15 -14.93 -4.37 14.64
C SER A 15 -14.34 -2.99 14.30
N LYS A 16 -13.72 -2.37 15.32
CA LYS A 16 -12.89 -1.16 15.16
C LYS A 16 -11.70 -1.41 14.23
N PHE A 17 -11.20 -2.65 14.20
CA PHE A 17 -10.08 -3.05 13.35
C PHE A 17 -10.37 -2.81 11.87
N ILE A 18 -11.48 -3.35 11.34
CA ILE A 18 -11.81 -3.19 9.91
C ILE A 18 -12.13 -1.74 9.57
N THR A 19 -12.83 -1.02 10.45
CA THR A 19 -13.10 0.41 10.24
C THR A 19 -11.78 1.20 10.16
N SER A 20 -10.84 0.95 11.07
CA SER A 20 -9.52 1.59 11.04
C SER A 20 -8.75 1.23 9.77
N LEU A 21 -8.69 -0.05 9.41
CA LEU A 21 -7.98 -0.52 8.22
C LEU A 21 -8.55 0.09 6.94
N ALA A 22 -9.88 0.17 6.84
CA ALA A 22 -10.57 0.76 5.71
C ALA A 22 -10.25 2.26 5.57
N TRP A 23 -10.28 3.02 6.67
CA TRP A 23 -9.91 4.44 6.65
C TRP A 23 -8.44 4.67 6.33
N THR A 24 -7.53 3.92 6.93
CA THR A 24 -6.09 4.01 6.61
C THR A 24 -5.86 3.74 5.12
N GLY A 25 -6.53 2.73 4.57
CA GLY A 25 -6.43 2.41 3.16
C GLY A 25 -7.02 3.47 2.22
N LEU A 26 -8.16 4.06 2.58
CA LEU A 26 -8.76 5.17 1.82
C LEU A 26 -7.88 6.41 1.84
N ILE A 27 -7.42 6.83 3.02
CA ILE A 27 -6.54 7.99 3.17
C ILE A 27 -5.25 7.76 2.38
N GLY A 28 -4.63 6.58 2.53
CA GLY A 28 -3.42 6.22 1.78
C GLY A 28 -3.65 6.19 0.27
N GLY A 29 -4.78 5.63 -0.19
CA GLY A 29 -5.15 5.60 -1.60
C GLY A 29 -5.36 7.00 -2.18
N VAL A 30 -6.12 7.86 -1.50
CA VAL A 30 -6.34 9.25 -1.92
C VAL A 30 -5.04 10.03 -1.93
N PHE A 31 -4.22 9.88 -0.88
CA PHE A 31 -2.91 10.53 -0.83
C PHE A 31 -2.00 10.09 -1.98
N CYS A 32 -1.99 8.80 -2.30
CA CYS A 32 -1.24 8.25 -3.44
C CYS A 32 -1.74 8.80 -4.78
N LEU A 33 -3.07 8.90 -4.95
CA LEU A 33 -3.69 9.49 -6.14
C LEU A 33 -3.29 10.95 -6.31
N VAL A 34 -3.45 11.77 -5.26
CA VAL A 34 -3.07 13.19 -5.26
C VAL A 34 -1.58 13.34 -5.55
N SER A 35 -0.72 12.54 -4.90
CA SER A 35 0.72 12.56 -5.13
C SER A 35 1.07 12.23 -6.57
N GLY A 36 0.44 11.21 -7.16
CA GLY A 36 0.65 10.84 -8.55
C GLY A 36 0.18 11.91 -9.53
N LEU A 37 -0.97 12.53 -9.29
CA LEU A 37 -1.46 13.66 -10.09
C LEU A 37 -0.52 14.86 -10.00
N PHE A 38 -0.04 15.16 -8.80
CA PHE A 38 0.92 16.23 -8.56
C PHE A 38 2.26 15.96 -9.28
N GLN A 39 2.79 14.74 -9.19
CA GLN A 39 3.99 14.35 -9.94
C GLN A 39 3.78 14.47 -11.45
N TRP A 40 2.61 14.06 -11.95
CA TRP A 40 2.29 14.17 -13.38
C TRP A 40 2.34 15.62 -13.85
N THR A 41 1.66 16.54 -13.16
CA THR A 41 1.59 17.95 -13.57
C THR A 41 2.91 18.69 -13.35
N MET A 42 3.61 18.41 -12.25
CA MET A 42 4.88 19.08 -11.93
C MET A 42 6.05 18.67 -12.82
N THR A 43 5.91 17.60 -13.62
CA THR A 43 6.99 17.15 -14.53
C THR A 43 7.00 17.88 -15.87
N GLU A 44 5.93 18.59 -16.24
CA GLU A 44 5.84 19.29 -17.53
C GLU A 44 6.87 20.42 -17.71
N PRO A 45 7.10 21.30 -16.71
CA PRO A 45 8.10 22.37 -16.83
C PRO A 45 9.53 21.86 -17.05
N PHE A 46 9.85 20.64 -16.60
CA PHE A 46 11.16 20.02 -16.80
C PHE A 46 11.32 19.47 -18.23
N ALA A 47 10.21 19.08 -18.87
CA ALA A 47 10.23 18.64 -20.27
C ALA A 47 10.59 19.80 -21.19
N GLU A 48 10.06 20.99 -20.90
CA GLU A 48 10.36 22.23 -21.62
C GLU A 48 11.84 22.64 -21.51
N GLN A 49 12.53 22.22 -20.45
CA GLN A 49 13.96 22.43 -20.23
C GLN A 49 14.86 21.37 -20.88
N GLY A 50 14.28 20.41 -21.61
CA GLY A 50 15.02 19.37 -22.33
C GLY A 50 15.26 18.07 -21.56
N PHE A 51 14.73 17.90 -20.35
CA PHE A 51 14.89 16.69 -19.53
C PHE A 51 13.90 15.56 -19.91
N ILE A 52 13.73 15.28 -21.20
CA ILE A 52 12.66 14.42 -21.73
C ILE A 52 12.70 13.01 -21.13
N ASP A 53 13.86 12.38 -21.03
CA ASP A 53 14.00 11.01 -20.52
C ASP A 53 13.65 10.89 -19.02
N ILE A 54 14.07 11.87 -18.22
CA ILE A 54 13.79 11.93 -16.79
C ILE A 54 12.28 12.15 -16.57
N VAL A 55 11.67 13.06 -17.34
CA VAL A 55 10.22 13.29 -17.28
C VAL A 55 9.45 12.05 -17.67
N ALA A 56 9.88 11.32 -18.70
CA ALA A 56 9.24 10.07 -19.10
C ALA A 56 9.29 9.03 -17.97
N GLN A 57 10.40 8.91 -17.24
CA GLN A 57 10.47 8.03 -16.07
C GLN A 57 9.56 8.50 -14.92
N LEU A 58 9.58 9.79 -14.60
CA LEU A 58 8.73 10.35 -13.53
C LEU A 58 7.24 10.18 -13.86
N LYS A 59 6.83 10.37 -15.12
CA LYS A 59 5.46 10.11 -15.57
C LYS A 59 5.06 8.63 -15.47
N LYS A 60 6.00 7.69 -15.66
CA LYS A 60 5.74 6.26 -15.42
C LYS A 60 5.46 5.99 -13.94
N TYR A 61 6.25 6.55 -13.03
CA TYR A 61 6.02 6.40 -11.58
C TYR A 61 4.72 7.08 -11.14
N ALA A 62 4.41 8.25 -11.71
CA ALA A 62 3.14 8.94 -11.49
C ALA A 62 1.95 8.09 -11.94
N MET A 63 2.00 7.52 -13.15
CA MET A 63 0.96 6.60 -13.63
C MET A 63 0.82 5.37 -12.74
N LEU A 64 1.93 4.78 -12.30
CA LEU A 64 1.89 3.63 -11.38
C LEU A 64 1.18 3.99 -10.07
N SER A 65 1.44 5.19 -9.54
CA SER A 65 0.79 5.70 -8.32
C SER A 65 -0.71 5.93 -8.54
N ILE A 66 -1.09 6.58 -9.64
CA ILE A 66 -2.49 6.83 -10.00
C ILE A 66 -3.24 5.50 -10.17
N VAL A 67 -2.73 4.61 -11.04
CA VAL A 67 -3.37 3.33 -11.33
C VAL A 67 -3.40 2.43 -10.08
N GLY A 68 -2.33 2.41 -9.29
CA GLY A 68 -2.25 1.64 -8.05
C GLY A 68 -3.20 2.15 -6.95
N SER A 69 -3.54 3.44 -6.96
CA SER A 69 -4.47 4.02 -5.98
C SER A 69 -5.92 3.56 -6.17
N ILE A 70 -6.36 3.33 -7.42
CA ILE A 70 -7.73 2.94 -7.76
C ILE A 70 -8.17 1.65 -7.04
N PRO A 71 -7.46 0.50 -7.17
CA PRO A 71 -7.87 -0.71 -6.50
C PRO A 71 -7.79 -0.56 -4.97
N MET A 72 -6.84 0.21 -4.43
CA MET A 72 -6.75 0.47 -2.99
C MET A 72 -8.00 1.20 -2.48
N ILE A 73 -8.38 2.31 -3.12
CA ILE A 73 -9.58 3.09 -2.78
C ILE A 73 -10.82 2.21 -2.90
N TRP A 74 -10.93 1.45 -3.98
CA TRP A 74 -12.07 0.57 -4.25
C TRP A 74 -12.24 -0.50 -3.16
N VAL A 75 -11.18 -1.25 -2.84
CA VAL A 75 -11.28 -2.31 -1.81
C VAL A 75 -11.47 -1.74 -0.41
N SER A 76 -10.86 -0.60 -0.10
CA SER A 76 -11.03 0.07 1.19
C SER A 76 -12.45 0.62 1.35
N TRP A 77 -13.06 1.12 0.27
CA TRP A 77 -14.49 1.43 0.25
C TRP A 77 -15.33 0.19 0.51
N GLY A 78 -15.03 -0.93 -0.17
CA GLY A 78 -15.71 -2.22 0.06
C GLY A 78 -15.61 -2.71 1.50
N LEU A 79 -14.48 -2.46 2.18
CA LEU A 79 -14.31 -2.73 3.60
C LEU A 79 -15.19 -1.85 4.48
N LEU A 80 -15.33 -0.55 4.18
CA LEU A 80 -16.23 0.34 4.94
C LEU A 80 -17.68 -0.12 4.88
N ILE A 81 -18.17 -0.46 3.68
CA ILE A 81 -19.55 -0.93 3.48
C ILE A 81 -19.72 -2.43 3.78
N ARG A 82 -18.72 -3.06 4.39
CA ARG A 82 -18.76 -4.45 4.88
C ARG A 82 -19.14 -5.46 3.80
N LYS A 83 -18.65 -5.26 2.57
CA LYS A 83 -18.86 -6.21 1.47
C LYS A 83 -17.73 -7.22 1.38
N GLU A 84 -18.08 -8.49 1.16
CA GLU A 84 -17.11 -9.58 1.13
C GLU A 84 -16.04 -9.40 0.04
N TRP A 85 -16.41 -8.78 -1.09
CA TRP A 85 -15.45 -8.44 -2.15
C TRP A 85 -14.38 -7.46 -1.68
N GLY A 86 -14.68 -6.55 -0.75
CA GLY A 86 -13.71 -5.62 -0.17
C GLY A 86 -12.67 -6.35 0.68
N ARG A 87 -13.12 -7.33 1.48
CA ARG A 87 -12.24 -8.21 2.26
C ARG A 87 -11.33 -9.05 1.36
N LYS A 88 -11.90 -9.73 0.37
CA LYS A 88 -11.16 -10.56 -0.59
C LYS A 88 -10.17 -9.72 -1.41
N GLY A 89 -10.61 -8.54 -1.85
CA GLY A 89 -9.78 -7.58 -2.58
C GLY A 89 -8.60 -7.07 -1.74
N MET A 90 -8.81 -6.70 -0.48
CA MET A 90 -7.73 -6.27 0.41
C MET A 90 -6.70 -7.39 0.63
N ILE A 91 -7.14 -8.64 0.80
CA ILE A 91 -6.22 -9.79 0.90
C ILE A 91 -5.40 -9.93 -0.39
N ALA A 92 -6.03 -9.82 -1.56
CA ALA A 92 -5.34 -9.89 -2.84
C ALA A 92 -4.28 -8.77 -2.99
N LEU A 93 -4.63 -7.53 -2.60
CA LEU A 93 -3.68 -6.41 -2.61
C LEU A 93 -2.51 -6.64 -1.66
N ILE A 94 -2.77 -7.17 -0.45
CA ILE A 94 -1.72 -7.52 0.51
C ILE A 94 -0.76 -8.55 -0.09
N VAL A 95 -1.28 -9.61 -0.70
CA VAL A 95 -0.44 -10.65 -1.33
C VAL A 95 0.40 -10.06 -2.46
N PHE A 96 -0.22 -9.24 -3.31
CA PHE A 96 0.50 -8.57 -4.40
C PHE A 96 1.59 -7.63 -3.88
N ALA A 97 1.31 -6.84 -2.84
CA ALA A 97 2.27 -5.93 -2.23
C ALA A 97 3.45 -6.67 -1.60
N VAL A 98 3.20 -7.79 -0.92
CA VAL A 98 4.27 -8.65 -0.37
C VAL A 98 5.16 -9.18 -1.48
N ILE A 99 4.59 -9.67 -2.59
CA ILE A 99 5.37 -10.12 -3.74
C ILE A 99 6.18 -8.96 -4.34
N ALA A 100 5.58 -7.78 -4.47
CA ALA A 100 6.26 -6.59 -4.96
C ALA A 100 7.44 -6.18 -4.07
N HIS A 101 7.31 -6.27 -2.74
CA HIS A 101 8.42 -6.02 -1.80
C HIS A 101 9.62 -6.93 -2.07
N PHE A 102 9.40 -8.23 -2.28
CA PHE A 102 10.48 -9.15 -2.64
C PHE A 102 11.07 -8.82 -4.02
N ALA A 103 10.24 -8.47 -4.99
CA ALA A 103 10.69 -8.08 -6.33
C ALA A 103 11.52 -6.78 -6.34
N MET A 104 11.36 -5.90 -5.34
CA MET A 104 12.15 -4.68 -5.20
C MET A 104 13.56 -4.93 -4.63
N ILE A 105 13.84 -6.08 -4.02
CA ILE A 105 15.14 -6.35 -3.37
C ILE A 105 16.32 -6.20 -4.35
N PRO A 106 16.30 -6.77 -5.57
CA PRO A 106 17.40 -6.60 -6.53
C PRO A 106 17.60 -5.14 -6.94
N MET A 107 16.51 -4.39 -7.09
CA MET A 107 16.56 -2.97 -7.42
C MET A 107 17.23 -2.17 -6.29
N LEU A 108 16.84 -2.42 -5.03
CA LEU A 108 17.45 -1.78 -3.87
C LEU A 108 18.94 -2.14 -3.73
N GLN A 109 19.30 -3.41 -3.98
CA GLN A 109 20.69 -3.85 -3.98
C GLN A 109 21.50 -3.09 -5.03
N ALA A 110 20.96 -2.94 -6.25
CA ALA A 110 21.61 -2.16 -7.31
C ALA A 110 21.75 -0.68 -6.92
N SER A 111 20.71 -0.06 -6.33
CA SER A 111 20.76 1.34 -5.88
C SER A 111 21.84 1.57 -4.83
N PHE A 112 22.01 0.65 -3.86
CA PHE A 112 23.09 0.77 -2.87
C PHE A 112 24.46 0.42 -3.45
N ALA A 113 24.55 -0.45 -4.45
CA ALA A 113 25.81 -0.75 -5.13
C ALA A 113 26.35 0.44 -5.92
N LEU A 114 25.46 1.27 -6.49
CA LEU A 114 25.86 2.52 -7.18
C LEU A 114 26.56 3.51 -6.25
N ALA A 115 26.36 3.43 -4.94
CA ALA A 115 27.05 4.27 -3.97
C ALA A 115 28.53 3.90 -3.79
N GLY A 116 28.96 2.75 -4.31
CA GLY A 116 30.32 2.24 -4.23
C GLY A 116 30.72 1.73 -2.84
N ASP A 117 31.92 1.15 -2.76
CA ASP A 117 32.50 0.69 -1.50
C ASP A 117 33.15 1.88 -0.78
N LEU A 118 32.38 2.55 0.06
CA LEU A 118 32.88 3.59 0.94
C LEU A 118 33.44 2.99 2.24
N PRO A 119 34.53 3.55 2.80
CA PRO A 119 35.06 3.10 4.09
C PRO A 119 33.99 3.20 5.18
N ALA A 120 33.78 2.12 5.94
CA ALA A 120 32.69 2.04 6.91
C ALA A 120 32.85 3.02 8.09
N ASP A 121 34.08 3.45 8.37
CA ASP A 121 34.46 4.43 9.39
C ASP A 121 34.36 5.88 8.89
N SER A 122 34.17 6.08 7.58
CA SER A 122 33.93 7.41 7.02
C SER A 122 32.49 7.88 7.29
N ILE A 123 32.31 9.20 7.46
CA ILE A 123 30.96 9.80 7.62
C ILE A 123 30.01 9.38 6.47
N PRO A 124 30.40 9.44 5.18
CA PRO A 124 29.56 8.97 4.08
C PRO A 124 29.21 7.48 4.16
N GLY A 125 30.17 6.62 4.53
CA GLY A 125 29.97 5.18 4.70
C GLY A 125 28.98 4.86 5.83
N MET A 126 29.08 5.56 6.97
CA MET A 126 28.12 5.42 8.07
C MET A 126 26.70 5.84 7.66
N ILE A 127 26.55 6.96 6.96
CA ILE A 127 25.25 7.45 6.48
C ILE A 127 24.61 6.43 5.53
N ILE A 128 25.35 5.95 4.53
CA ILE A 128 24.84 4.96 3.57
C ILE A 128 24.52 3.63 4.26
N GLY A 129 25.37 3.18 5.19
CA GLY A 129 25.11 1.99 6.01
C GLY A 129 23.82 2.10 6.81
N MET A 130 23.60 3.24 7.47
CA MET A 130 22.36 3.53 8.20
C MET A 130 21.14 3.53 7.27
N LEU A 131 21.22 4.22 6.12
CA LEU A 131 20.14 4.26 5.13
C LEU A 131 19.80 2.86 4.60
N LYS A 132 20.82 2.04 4.34
CA LYS A 132 20.67 0.65 3.91
C LYS A 132 19.90 -0.16 4.94
N TRP A 133 20.29 -0.09 6.21
CA TRP A 133 19.61 -0.78 7.31
C TRP A 133 18.19 -0.29 7.52
N MET A 134 17.96 1.03 7.49
CA MET A 134 16.61 1.59 7.60
C MET A 134 15.71 1.15 6.45
N THR A 135 16.26 1.08 5.23
CA THR A 135 15.50 0.67 4.04
C THR A 135 15.12 -0.81 4.10
N TYR A 136 16.09 -1.70 4.33
CA TYR A 136 15.79 -3.14 4.42
C TYR A 136 14.98 -3.49 5.66
N GLY A 137 15.30 -2.88 6.82
CA GLY A 137 14.55 -3.07 8.05
C GLY A 137 13.11 -2.58 7.94
N GLY A 138 12.92 -1.39 7.35
CA GLY A 138 11.61 -0.84 7.05
C GLY A 138 10.80 -1.71 6.10
N LEU A 139 11.42 -2.19 5.01
CA LEU A 139 10.78 -3.11 4.06
C LEU A 139 10.38 -4.43 4.72
N ALA A 140 11.27 -5.02 5.52
CA ALA A 140 11.00 -6.27 6.25
C ALA A 140 9.83 -6.08 7.23
N LEU A 141 9.85 -5.01 8.03
CA LEU A 141 8.79 -4.70 8.99
C LEU A 141 7.45 -4.48 8.27
N ALA A 142 7.43 -3.67 7.21
CA ALA A 142 6.22 -3.44 6.41
C ALA A 142 5.65 -4.75 5.85
N THR A 143 6.52 -5.64 5.36
CA THR A 143 6.13 -6.97 4.86
C THR A 143 5.50 -7.83 5.96
N LEU A 144 6.11 -7.86 7.15
CA LEU A 144 5.57 -8.62 8.29
C LEU A 144 4.19 -8.09 8.73
N VAL A 145 4.02 -6.76 8.77
CA VAL A 145 2.74 -6.13 9.07
C VAL A 145 1.68 -6.50 8.03
N MET A 146 2.02 -6.48 6.74
CA MET A 146 1.11 -6.90 5.66
C MET A 146 0.70 -8.36 5.78
N ILE A 147 1.64 -9.27 6.04
CA ILE A 147 1.35 -10.70 6.27
C ILE A 147 0.42 -10.87 7.48
N TRP A 148 0.70 -10.16 8.58
CA TRP A 148 -0.14 -10.19 9.77
C TRP A 148 -1.57 -9.69 9.49
N LEU A 149 -1.71 -8.58 8.76
CA LEU A 149 -3.02 -8.03 8.33
C LEU A 149 -3.78 -9.04 7.46
N GLY A 150 -3.09 -9.63 6.46
CA GLY A 150 -3.68 -10.64 5.59
C GLY A 150 -4.20 -11.83 6.40
N ARG A 151 -3.42 -12.32 7.37
CA ARG A 151 -3.85 -13.38 8.29
C ARG A 151 -5.04 -12.95 9.13
N LYS A 152 -5.04 -11.75 9.72
CA LYS A 152 -6.16 -11.26 10.54
C LYS A 152 -7.46 -11.13 9.72
N LEU A 153 -7.40 -10.75 8.45
CA LEU A 153 -8.55 -10.69 7.54
C LEU A 153 -9.15 -12.06 7.17
N THR A 154 -8.47 -13.16 7.51
CA THR A 154 -8.93 -14.54 7.25
C THR A 154 -9.57 -15.22 8.46
N THR A 155 -9.57 -14.57 9.64
CA THR A 155 -10.19 -15.15 10.85
C THR A 155 -11.71 -15.23 10.71
N GLN A 156 -12.32 -16.20 11.38
CA GLN A 156 -13.78 -16.37 11.34
C GLN A 156 -14.52 -15.17 11.95
N GLU A 157 -13.97 -14.60 13.02
CA GLU A 157 -14.45 -13.35 13.64
C GLU A 157 -14.66 -12.25 12.60
N ILE A 158 -13.64 -11.98 11.78
CA ILE A 158 -13.70 -10.95 10.75
C ILE A 158 -14.62 -11.37 9.60
N LYS A 159 -14.56 -12.63 9.15
CA LYS A 159 -15.42 -13.13 8.06
C LYS A 159 -16.91 -12.92 8.35
N ASN A 160 -17.32 -13.15 9.60
CA ASN A 160 -18.71 -12.97 10.03
C ASN A 160 -19.21 -11.52 9.92
N GLU A 161 -18.32 -10.53 9.82
CA GLU A 161 -18.70 -9.12 9.60
C GLU A 161 -19.13 -8.83 8.15
N PHE A 162 -18.83 -9.74 7.21
CA PHE A 162 -19.06 -9.54 5.77
C PHE A 162 -20.13 -10.47 5.17
N SER A 163 -20.70 -11.35 6.00
CA SER A 163 -21.81 -12.26 5.67
C SER A 163 -23.15 -11.54 5.80
#